data_AF-A0A9P9I9D1-F1
#
_entry.id   AF-A0A9P9I9D1-F1
#
_cell.length_a   1.000
_cell.length_b   1.000
_cell.length_c   1.000
_cell.angle_alpha   90.00
_cell.angle_beta   90.00
_cell.angle_gamma   90.00
#
_symmetry.space_group_name_H-M   'P 1'
#
loop_
_entity.id
_entity.type
_entity.pdbx_description
1 polymer ?
#
loop_
_entity_poly.entity_id
_entity_poly.type
_entity_poly.pdbx_seq_one_letter_code
_entity_poly.pdbx_strand_id
1 'polypeptide(L)'
;GILWVSSRLSSPTTLTPEHFCDWYENTHIQEVTALPGVPRAARYEAIIPQPSDTTWSSAAPYLTIYELPDLSYRHTPAFKSLDGQSPPSPNLLSTIFLQSRFDTRFYRQTQSFSLDPTSSTPAKLLISAALEPPPDAVAEHDFDAWYREEHIRVLSKVPGYVRTR
;
A
#
# COMPACT_ATOMS: atom_id res chain seq x y z
N GLY A 1 12.05 -2.73 -1.44
CA GLY A 1 10.85 -3.11 -0.67
C GLY A 1 9.75 -2.10 -0.89
N ILE A 2 8.58 -2.28 -0.26
CA ILE A 2 7.52 -1.28 -0.26
C ILE A 2 6.98 -1.04 1.15
N LEU A 3 6.56 0.20 1.40
CA LEU A 3 5.68 0.57 2.49
C LEU A 3 4.26 0.68 1.93
N TRP A 4 3.35 -0.16 2.42
CA TRP A 4 1.95 -0.18 2.05
C TRP A 4 1.14 0.45 3.18
N VAL A 5 0.37 1.50 2.88
CA VAL A 5 -0.41 2.25 3.87
C VAL A 5 -1.85 2.37 3.40
N SER A 6 -2.71 1.49 3.90
CA SER A 6 -4.16 1.66 3.74
C SER A 6 -4.67 2.65 4.77
N SER A 7 -5.58 3.53 4.39
CA SER A 7 -6.07 4.57 5.29
C SER A 7 -7.54 4.89 5.10
N ARG A 8 -8.13 5.39 6.18
CA ARG A 8 -9.53 5.75 6.29
C ARG A 8 -9.72 6.82 7.34
N LEU A 9 -10.82 7.56 7.24
CA LEU A 9 -11.25 8.43 8.32
C LEU A 9 -11.84 7.58 9.46
N SER A 10 -11.62 8.00 10.70
CA SER A 10 -12.23 7.38 11.87
C SER A 10 -13.73 7.70 11.92
N SER A 11 -14.49 6.95 12.73
CA SER A 11 -15.88 7.29 13.04
C SER A 11 -16.06 7.32 14.57
N PRO A 12 -16.53 8.44 15.16
CA PRO A 12 -16.77 9.74 14.51
C PRO A 12 -15.47 10.46 14.11
N THR A 13 -15.56 11.45 13.22
CA THR A 13 -14.44 12.31 12.79
C THR A 13 -14.94 13.71 12.41
N THR A 14 -14.10 14.72 12.61
CA THR A 14 -14.32 16.10 12.10
C THR A 14 -13.49 16.39 10.85
N LEU A 15 -12.58 15.48 10.47
CA LEU A 15 -11.75 15.61 9.28
C LEU A 15 -12.55 15.21 8.04
N THR A 16 -12.57 16.05 7.01
CA THR A 16 -13.24 15.73 5.74
C THR A 16 -12.30 14.93 4.83
N PRO A 17 -12.85 14.13 3.89
CA PRO A 17 -12.06 13.47 2.84
C PRO A 17 -11.12 14.41 2.10
N GLU A 18 -11.58 15.60 1.74
CA GLU A 18 -10.83 16.57 0.96
C GLU A 18 -9.62 17.10 1.74
N HIS A 19 -9.80 17.47 3.01
CA HIS A 19 -8.68 17.93 3.85
C HIS A 19 -7.70 16.80 4.16
N PHE A 20 -8.18 15.57 4.32
CA PHE A 20 -7.30 14.42 4.50
C PHE A 20 -6.44 14.17 3.26
N CYS A 21 -7.05 14.19 2.07
CA CYS A 21 -6.33 14.00 0.81
C CYS A 21 -5.37 15.15 0.53
N ASP A 22 -5.78 16.41 0.76
CA ASP A 22 -4.91 17.58 0.59
C ASP A 22 -3.64 17.49 1.45
N TRP A 23 -3.78 17.22 2.75
CA TRP A 23 -2.63 17.02 3.63
C TRP A 23 -1.73 15.88 3.12
N TYR A 24 -2.33 14.75 2.74
CA TYR A 24 -1.55 13.58 2.37
C TYR A 24 -0.79 13.79 1.05
N GLU A 25 -1.43 14.37 0.05
CA GLU A 25 -0.89 14.55 -1.30
C GLU A 25 0.06 15.74 -1.39
N ASN A 26 -0.27 16.85 -0.74
CA ASN A 26 0.46 18.10 -0.86
C ASN A 26 1.46 18.34 0.29
N THR A 27 1.45 17.50 1.34
CA THR A 27 2.43 17.58 2.43
C THR A 27 3.09 16.23 2.69
N HIS A 28 2.32 15.24 3.17
CA HIS A 28 2.91 14.02 3.73
C HIS A 28 3.71 13.18 2.72
N ILE A 29 3.20 12.97 1.50
CA ILE A 29 3.94 12.24 0.46
C ILE A 29 5.26 12.92 0.13
N GLN A 30 5.30 14.25 0.14
CA GLN A 30 6.51 15.03 -0.15
C GLN A 30 7.54 14.86 0.97
N GLU A 31 7.12 14.91 2.23
CA GLU A 31 8.00 14.66 3.38
C GLU A 31 8.63 13.27 3.31
N VAL A 32 7.84 12.25 2.97
CA VAL A 32 8.30 10.86 2.87
C VAL A 32 9.23 10.66 1.67
N THR A 33 8.91 11.23 0.50
CA THR A 33 9.73 11.11 -0.72
C THR A 33 10.97 12.00 -0.73
N ALA A 34 11.05 13.00 0.15
CA ALA A 34 12.26 13.77 0.40
C ALA A 34 13.32 12.96 1.19
N LEU A 35 12.94 11.86 1.82
CA LEU A 35 13.89 11.02 2.54
C LEU A 35 14.87 10.31 1.59
N PRO A 36 16.17 10.24 1.94
CA PRO A 36 17.14 9.49 1.16
C PRO A 36 16.76 8.01 1.00
N GLY A 37 16.55 7.57 -0.24
CA GLY A 37 16.23 6.17 -0.54
C GLY A 37 14.73 5.87 -0.72
N VAL A 38 13.85 6.87 -0.63
CA VAL A 38 12.42 6.74 -0.94
C VAL A 38 12.09 7.51 -2.22
N PRO A 39 12.47 7.01 -3.41
CA PRO A 39 12.47 7.82 -4.62
C PRO A 39 11.07 8.13 -5.16
N ARG A 40 10.06 7.31 -4.81
CA ARG A 40 8.73 7.34 -5.44
C ARG A 40 7.64 6.88 -4.48
N ALA A 41 6.44 7.43 -4.70
CA ALA A 41 5.20 7.01 -4.08
C ALA A 41 4.09 6.92 -5.14
N ALA A 42 3.07 6.11 -4.87
CA ALA A 42 1.83 6.09 -5.63
C ALA A 42 0.65 6.07 -4.66
N ARG A 43 -0.34 6.94 -4.89
CA ARG A 43 -1.56 7.02 -4.11
C ARG A 43 -2.74 6.58 -4.98
N TYR A 44 -3.66 5.87 -4.36
CA TYR A 44 -4.83 5.29 -4.99
C TYR A 44 -6.07 5.58 -4.16
N GLU A 45 -7.17 5.77 -4.85
CA GLU A 45 -8.51 5.83 -4.29
C GLU A 45 -9.33 4.65 -4.84
N ALA A 46 -10.19 4.10 -3.99
CA ALA A 46 -11.08 3.01 -4.30
C ALA A 46 -12.10 3.41 -5.38
N ILE A 47 -12.25 2.58 -6.41
CA ILE A 47 -13.26 2.77 -7.45
C ILE A 47 -14.68 2.57 -6.89
N ILE A 48 -15.68 3.24 -7.44
CA ILE A 48 -17.09 3.06 -7.05
C ILE A 48 -17.89 2.65 -8.29
N PRO A 49 -18.77 1.63 -8.21
CA PRO A 49 -19.08 0.81 -7.03
C PRO A 49 -17.98 -0.21 -6.71
N GLN A 50 -17.89 -0.59 -5.43
CA GLN A 50 -17.03 -1.70 -4.99
C GLN A 50 -17.65 -3.07 -5.34
N PRO A 51 -16.84 -4.12 -5.55
CA PRO A 51 -17.36 -5.45 -5.86
C PRO A 51 -18.26 -6.05 -4.77
N SER A 52 -17.99 -5.71 -3.50
CA SER A 52 -18.83 -6.07 -2.35
C SER A 52 -18.65 -5.11 -1.18
N ASP A 53 -19.64 -5.04 -0.28
CA ASP A 53 -19.54 -4.26 0.97
C ASP A 53 -18.45 -4.79 1.92
N THR A 54 -18.07 -6.05 1.77
CA THR A 54 -17.01 -6.70 2.56
C THR A 54 -15.61 -6.52 1.97
N THR A 55 -15.50 -5.93 0.78
CA THR A 55 -14.19 -5.63 0.18
C THR A 55 -13.48 -4.60 1.07
N TRP A 56 -12.20 -4.81 1.37
CA TRP A 56 -11.46 -3.95 2.30
C TRP A 56 -11.53 -2.46 1.93
N SER A 57 -11.45 -2.15 0.64
CA SER A 57 -11.55 -0.78 0.10
C SER A 57 -12.91 -0.11 0.31
N SER A 58 -13.98 -0.88 0.62
CA SER A 58 -15.28 -0.32 1.02
C SER A 58 -15.19 0.36 2.40
N ALA A 59 -14.31 -0.14 3.28
CA ALA A 59 -14.07 0.46 4.60
C ALA A 59 -12.83 1.37 4.62
N ALA A 60 -11.82 1.10 3.79
CA ALA A 60 -10.58 1.87 3.70
C ALA A 60 -10.28 2.29 2.26
N PRO A 61 -10.85 3.42 1.80
CA PRO A 61 -10.86 3.76 0.38
C PRO A 61 -9.52 4.29 -0.14
N TYR A 62 -8.56 4.61 0.73
CA TYR A 62 -7.29 5.19 0.31
C TYR A 62 -6.13 4.23 0.54
N LEU A 63 -5.24 4.14 -0.45
CA LEU A 63 -4.00 3.37 -0.36
C LEU A 63 -2.83 4.22 -0.85
N THR A 64 -1.75 4.28 -0.07
CA THR A 64 -0.47 4.80 -0.54
C THR A 64 0.60 3.73 -0.48
N ILE A 65 1.41 3.64 -1.54
CA ILE A 65 2.56 2.75 -1.65
C ILE A 65 3.81 3.60 -1.83
N TYR A 66 4.80 3.43 -0.96
CA TYR A 66 6.12 4.05 -1.10
C TYR A 66 7.17 3.00 -1.45
N GLU A 67 8.08 3.33 -2.35
CA GLU A 67 9.26 2.51 -2.59
C GLU A 67 10.25 2.66 -1.45
N LEU A 68 10.72 1.54 -0.93
CA LEU A 68 11.82 1.49 0.05
C LEU A 68 13.02 0.77 -0.57
N PRO A 69 14.26 1.02 -0.12
CA PRO A 69 15.41 0.21 -0.54
C PRO A 69 15.19 -1.26 -0.18
N ASP A 70 14.91 -1.53 1.09
CA ASP A 70 14.59 -2.85 1.63
C ASP A 70 13.83 -2.73 2.97
N LEU A 71 13.55 -3.87 3.61
CA LEU A 71 12.81 -3.90 4.88
C LEU A 71 13.58 -3.32 6.06
N SER A 72 14.91 -3.31 6.02
CA SER A 72 15.75 -2.76 7.08
C SER A 72 15.69 -1.24 7.15
N TYR A 73 15.32 -0.57 6.04
CA TYR A 73 15.20 0.89 5.95
C TYR A 73 14.31 1.49 7.06
N ARG A 74 13.27 0.78 7.48
CA ARG A 74 12.36 1.20 8.56
C ARG A 74 13.06 1.41 9.92
N HIS A 75 14.25 0.85 10.09
CA HIS A 75 15.02 0.96 11.33
C HIS A 75 15.97 2.17 11.34
N THR A 76 16.16 2.83 10.19
CA THR A 76 17.06 3.97 10.04
C THR A 76 16.56 5.20 10.83
N PRO A 77 17.48 6.10 11.25
CA PRO A 77 17.09 7.35 11.88
C PRO A 77 16.18 8.21 10.99
N ALA A 78 16.48 8.29 9.69
CA ALA A 78 15.72 9.09 8.73
C ALA A 78 14.26 8.65 8.61
N PHE A 79 13.99 7.34 8.58
CA PHE A 79 12.62 6.84 8.55
C PHE A 79 11.90 7.09 9.90
N LYS A 80 12.60 6.89 11.02
CA LYS A 80 12.03 7.07 12.36
C LYS A 80 11.71 8.52 12.69
N SER A 81 12.38 9.49 12.07
CA SER A 81 12.09 10.91 12.29
C SER A 81 10.82 11.41 11.61
N LEU A 82 10.16 10.60 10.77
CA LEU A 82 8.88 10.97 10.17
C LEU A 82 7.76 11.07 11.22
N ASP A 83 6.85 12.03 11.01
CA ASP A 83 5.63 12.14 11.79
C ASP A 83 4.78 10.87 11.67
N GLY A 84 4.32 10.36 12.81
CA GLY A 84 3.64 9.05 12.92
C GLY A 84 4.58 7.88 13.20
N GLN A 85 5.89 8.02 12.96
CA GLN A 85 6.93 7.15 13.52
C GLN A 85 7.55 7.78 14.77
N SER A 86 7.73 9.09 14.75
CA SER A 86 7.96 9.96 15.90
C SER A 86 6.66 10.69 16.30
N PRO A 87 6.55 11.18 17.55
CA PRO A 87 5.39 11.95 17.99
C PRO A 87 5.16 13.16 17.08
N PRO A 88 4.02 13.26 16.37
CA PRO A 88 3.74 14.38 15.49
C PRO A 88 3.44 15.65 16.30
N SER A 89 3.47 16.81 15.64
CA SER A 89 3.07 18.06 16.28
C SER A 89 1.64 17.96 16.88
N PRO A 90 1.32 18.69 17.97
CA PRO A 90 -0.02 18.62 18.57
C PRO A 90 -1.16 18.95 17.61
N ASN A 91 -0.91 19.86 16.66
CA ASN A 91 -1.87 20.19 15.63
C ASN A 91 -2.08 19.02 14.66
N LEU A 92 -1.00 18.45 14.12
CA LEU A 92 -1.08 17.33 13.20
C LEU A 92 -1.68 16.08 13.86
N LEU A 93 -1.32 15.82 15.12
CA LEU A 93 -1.91 14.75 15.92
C LEU A 93 -3.42 14.87 16.00
N SER A 94 -3.93 16.04 16.37
CA SER A 94 -5.35 16.25 16.64
C SER A 94 -6.20 16.38 15.38
N THR A 95 -5.65 16.96 14.30
CA THR A 95 -6.37 17.21 13.04
C THR A 95 -6.33 16.03 12.08
N ILE A 96 -5.26 15.25 12.07
CA ILE A 96 -5.08 14.12 11.14
C ILE A 96 -5.05 12.78 11.89
N PHE A 97 -4.04 12.54 12.73
CA PHE A 97 -3.78 11.19 13.24
C PHE A 97 -4.85 10.64 14.18
N LEU A 98 -5.48 11.48 15.01
CA LEU A 98 -6.62 11.05 15.85
C LEU A 98 -7.94 10.93 15.06
N GLN A 99 -8.03 11.57 13.89
CA GLN A 99 -9.21 11.62 13.04
C GLN A 99 -9.21 10.56 11.93
N SER A 100 -8.13 9.78 11.84
CA SER A 100 -7.91 8.79 10.78
C SER A 100 -7.30 7.49 11.34
N ARG A 101 -7.35 6.44 10.54
CA ARG A 101 -6.68 5.16 10.80
C ARG A 101 -5.74 4.84 9.65
N PHE A 102 -4.56 4.37 10.00
CA PHE A 102 -3.53 3.92 9.06
C PHE A 102 -3.17 2.46 9.37
N ASP A 103 -3.36 1.60 8.38
CA ASP A 103 -2.94 0.21 8.40
C ASP A 103 -1.64 0.10 7.60
N THR A 104 -0.52 0.04 8.33
CA THR A 104 0.83 0.10 7.76
C THR A 104 1.47 -1.29 7.69
N ARG A 105 1.97 -1.66 6.51
CA ARG A 105 2.67 -2.92 6.27
C ARG A 105 3.94 -2.71 5.46
N PHE A 106 4.94 -3.55 5.70
CA PHE A 106 6.22 -3.51 4.99
C PHE A 106 6.41 -4.82 4.23
N TYR A 107 6.65 -4.72 2.93
CA TYR A 107 6.80 -5.90 2.08
C TYR A 107 8.11 -5.90 1.30
N ARG A 108 8.66 -7.09 1.11
CA ARG A 108 9.74 -7.36 0.17
C ARG A 108 9.15 -8.13 -1.01
N GLN A 109 9.50 -7.73 -2.22
CA GLN A 109 9.13 -8.49 -3.41
C GLN A 109 9.87 -9.83 -3.40
N THR A 110 9.12 -10.93 -3.45
CA THR A 110 9.65 -12.30 -3.55
C THR A 110 9.50 -12.86 -4.97
N GLN A 111 8.63 -12.25 -5.78
CA GLN A 111 8.34 -12.66 -7.14
C GLN A 111 7.91 -11.46 -7.99
N SER A 112 8.11 -11.54 -9.31
CA SER A 112 7.32 -10.74 -10.25
C SER A 112 6.99 -11.58 -11.48
N PHE A 113 5.83 -11.31 -12.08
CA PHE A 113 5.42 -11.91 -13.34
C PHE A 113 4.80 -10.84 -14.25
N SER A 114 5.14 -10.88 -15.54
CA SER A 114 4.50 -10.08 -16.59
C SER A 114 4.62 -10.82 -17.92
N LEU A 115 3.64 -10.63 -18.79
CA LEU A 115 3.66 -11.19 -20.15
C LEU A 115 4.66 -10.47 -21.06
N ASP A 116 4.90 -9.19 -20.80
CA ASP A 116 5.91 -8.38 -21.48
C ASP A 116 6.85 -7.73 -20.44
N PRO A 117 7.97 -8.39 -20.10
CA PRO A 117 8.90 -7.89 -19.09
C PRO A 117 9.62 -6.60 -19.55
N THR A 118 9.57 -6.25 -20.84
CA THR A 118 10.16 -5.02 -21.36
C THR A 118 9.23 -3.81 -21.23
N SER A 119 7.94 -4.06 -20.99
CA SER A 119 6.95 -3.01 -20.81
C SER A 119 7.13 -2.29 -19.47
N SER A 120 7.54 -1.03 -19.55
CA SER A 120 7.65 -0.13 -18.41
C SER A 120 6.38 0.67 -18.14
N THR A 121 5.31 0.45 -18.91
CA THR A 121 4.07 1.24 -18.81
C THR A 121 3.50 1.13 -17.39
N PRO A 122 3.23 2.26 -16.69
CA PRO A 122 2.56 2.24 -15.41
C PRO A 122 1.15 1.65 -15.54
N ALA A 123 0.75 0.82 -14.58
CA ALA A 123 -0.63 0.33 -14.52
C ALA A 123 -1.55 1.46 -14.05
N LYS A 124 -2.74 1.57 -14.66
CA LYS A 124 -3.74 2.60 -14.28
C LYS A 124 -4.53 2.22 -13.03
N LEU A 125 -4.63 0.93 -12.75
CA LEU A 125 -5.37 0.36 -11.63
C LEU A 125 -4.48 -0.62 -10.89
N LEU A 126 -4.78 -0.82 -9.61
CA LEU A 126 -4.11 -1.78 -8.73
C LEU A 126 -5.17 -2.65 -8.07
N ILE A 127 -4.91 -3.96 -8.04
CA ILE A 127 -5.59 -4.89 -7.14
C ILE A 127 -4.59 -5.27 -6.06
N SER A 128 -4.92 -4.99 -4.80
CA SER A 128 -4.12 -5.36 -3.64
C SER A 128 -4.83 -6.50 -2.91
N ALA A 129 -4.21 -7.68 -2.89
CA ALA A 129 -4.73 -8.86 -2.19
C ALA A 129 -3.72 -9.32 -1.13
N ALA A 130 -4.24 -9.79 0.01
CA ALA A 130 -3.44 -10.40 1.07
C ALA A 130 -3.97 -11.81 1.32
N LEU A 131 -3.08 -12.78 1.36
CA LEU A 131 -3.37 -14.18 1.64
C LEU A 131 -2.37 -14.63 2.71
N GLU A 132 -2.87 -15.36 3.70
CA GLU A 132 -2.07 -15.90 4.80
C GLU A 132 -2.22 -17.43 4.78
N PRO A 133 -1.26 -18.18 4.23
CA PRO A 133 -1.27 -19.63 4.33
C PRO A 133 -1.00 -20.07 5.78
N PRO A 134 -1.34 -21.33 6.14
CA PRO A 134 -0.91 -21.91 7.41
C PRO A 134 0.62 -21.78 7.61
N PRO A 135 1.10 -21.52 8.85
CA PRO A 135 2.51 -21.27 9.13
C PRO A 135 3.29 -22.59 9.25
N ASP A 136 3.26 -23.41 8.20
CA ASP A 136 4.04 -24.64 8.08
C ASP A 136 4.68 -24.74 6.69
N ALA A 137 5.86 -25.36 6.64
CA ALA A 137 6.70 -25.35 5.45
C ALA A 137 6.06 -26.06 4.23
N VAL A 138 5.18 -27.04 4.47
CA VAL A 138 4.49 -27.75 3.39
C VAL A 138 3.41 -26.86 2.81
N ALA A 139 2.58 -26.25 3.66
CA ALA A 139 1.55 -25.32 3.23
C ALA A 139 2.13 -24.08 2.53
N GLU A 140 3.26 -23.55 3.01
CA GLU A 140 3.95 -22.44 2.34
C GLU A 140 4.46 -22.84 0.94
N HIS A 141 5.04 -24.04 0.80
CA HIS A 141 5.50 -24.55 -0.48
C HIS A 141 4.35 -24.75 -1.46
N ASP A 142 3.28 -25.42 -1.00
CA ASP A 142 2.08 -25.67 -1.80
C ASP A 142 1.41 -24.36 -2.22
N PHE A 143 1.36 -23.36 -1.32
CA PHE A 143 0.85 -22.03 -1.63
C PHE A 143 1.69 -21.32 -2.69
N ASP A 144 3.02 -21.32 -2.57
CA ASP A 144 3.91 -20.69 -3.55
C ASP A 144 3.79 -21.37 -4.93
N ALA A 145 3.73 -22.70 -4.97
CA ALA A 145 3.54 -23.46 -6.20
C ALA A 145 2.19 -23.11 -6.87
N TRP A 146 1.08 -23.19 -6.13
CA TRP A 146 -0.24 -22.80 -6.63
C TRP A 146 -0.26 -21.35 -7.12
N TYR A 147 0.32 -20.42 -6.37
CA TYR A 147 0.31 -18.99 -6.71
C TYR A 147 1.03 -18.74 -8.04
N ARG A 148 2.18 -19.38 -8.24
CA ARG A 148 3.01 -19.26 -9.45
C ARG A 148 2.42 -19.97 -10.66
N GLU A 149 2.01 -21.21 -10.47
CA GLU A 149 1.73 -22.12 -11.57
C GLU A 149 0.29 -22.02 -12.04
N GLU A 150 -0.63 -21.65 -11.15
CA GLU A 150 -2.05 -21.60 -11.44
C GLU A 150 -2.61 -20.18 -11.32
N HIS A 151 -2.52 -19.58 -10.12
CA HIS A 151 -3.22 -18.34 -9.82
C HIS A 151 -2.80 -17.18 -10.74
N ILE A 152 -1.50 -16.91 -10.85
CA ILE A 152 -0.97 -15.87 -11.74
C ILE A 152 -1.32 -16.14 -13.19
N ARG A 153 -1.33 -17.42 -13.64
CA ARG A 153 -1.69 -17.75 -15.02
C ARG A 153 -3.14 -17.41 -15.32
N VAL A 154 -4.05 -17.65 -14.38
CA VAL A 154 -5.45 -17.25 -14.52
C VAL A 154 -5.56 -15.72 -14.57
N LEU A 155 -4.91 -15.01 -13.65
CA LEU A 155 -4.93 -13.55 -13.62
C LEU A 155 -4.34 -12.92 -14.90
N SER A 156 -3.30 -13.53 -15.46
CA SER A 156 -2.63 -13.02 -16.66
C SER A 156 -3.52 -12.99 -17.91
N LYS A 157 -4.61 -13.75 -17.90
CA LYS A 157 -5.60 -13.79 -18.99
C LYS A 157 -6.67 -12.70 -18.88
N VAL A 158 -6.74 -11.99 -17.74
CA VAL A 158 -7.73 -10.94 -17.52
C VAL A 158 -7.41 -9.73 -18.43
N PRO A 159 -8.40 -9.21 -19.19
CA PRO A 159 -8.19 -8.02 -20.01
C PRO A 159 -7.66 -6.84 -19.19
N GLY A 160 -6.59 -6.21 -19.67
CA GLY A 160 -5.94 -5.10 -18.96
C GLY A 160 -4.91 -5.53 -17.90
N TYR A 161 -4.66 -6.83 -17.73
CA TYR A 161 -3.56 -7.32 -16.91
C TYR A 161 -2.22 -6.76 -17.40
N VAL A 162 -1.43 -6.22 -16.48
CA VAL A 162 -0.08 -5.70 -16.77
C VAL A 162 0.99 -6.59 -16.14
N ARG A 163 0.87 -6.85 -14.83
CA ARG A 163 1.85 -7.61 -14.03
C ARG A 163 1.35 -7.93 -12.62
N THR A 164 2.01 -8.89 -11.99
CA THR A 164 1.92 -9.24 -10.57
C THR A 164 3.30 -9.07 -9.92
N ARG A 165 3.33 -8.57 -8.69
CA ARG A 165 4.53 -8.26 -7.90
C ARG A 165 4.30 -8.54 -6.42
#